data_AF-F4Q570-F1
#
_entry.id   AF-F4Q570-F1
#
_cell.length_a   1.000
_cell.length_b   1.000
_cell.length_c   1.000
_cell.angle_alpha   90.00
_cell.angle_beta   90.00
_cell.angle_gamma   90.00
#
_symmetry.space_group_name_H-M   'P 1'
#
loop_
_entity.id
_entity.type
_entity.pdbx_description
1 polymer ?
#
loop_
_entity_poly.entity_id
_entity_poly.type
_entity_poly.pdbx_seq_one_letter_code
_entity_poly.pdbx_strand_id
1 'polypeptide(L)'
;MLSLYFIGPQMIMAIGTPLFVSLYFGAAAFSSLVYVGLEKRAMEKDRWHRPTYGLGASGAISGVMVTFAALWPKATFMIYGIVPAPAWLLVGGYLAYDAYKEYYKNQHTSKVAHSAHLGGALYGGLFYLFLRKKLL
;
A
#
# COMPACT_ATOMS: atom_id res chain seq x y z
N MET A 1 11.15 0.71 1.96
CA MET A 1 11.97 0.72 3.19
C MET A 1 12.21 2.13 3.69
N LEU A 2 12.70 3.04 2.85
CA LEU A 2 12.88 4.45 3.23
C LEU A 2 11.61 5.10 3.78
N SER A 3 10.46 4.89 3.14
CA SER A 3 9.15 5.38 3.63
C SER A 3 8.83 4.85 5.03
N LEU A 4 9.03 3.55 5.28
CA LEU A 4 8.78 2.93 6.58
C LEU A 4 9.72 3.47 7.66
N TYR A 5 10.98 3.74 7.33
CA TYR A 5 11.95 4.35 8.25
C TYR A 5 11.48 5.74 8.73
N PHE A 6 10.96 6.56 7.81
CA PHE A 6 10.51 7.92 8.15
C PHE A 6 9.12 8.00 8.75
N ILE A 7 8.24 7.01 8.53
CA ILE A 7 6.84 7.05 8.95
C ILE A 7 6.57 6.13 10.14
N GLY A 8 7.32 5.02 10.25
CA GLY A 8 7.14 3.98 11.25
C GLY A 8 7.17 4.50 12.69
N PRO A 9 8.20 5.25 13.11
CA PRO A 9 8.28 5.79 14.47
C PRO A 9 7.06 6.67 14.83
N GLN A 10 6.63 7.54 13.92
CA GLN A 10 5.49 8.44 14.10
C GLN A 10 4.18 7.66 14.22
N MET A 11 4.01 6.62 13.39
CA MET A 11 2.88 5.72 13.51
C MET A 11 2.88 4.99 14.85
N ILE A 12 4.03 4.43 15.29
CA ILE A 12 4.14 3.75 16.58
C ILE A 12 3.81 4.70 17.74
N MET A 13 4.29 5.94 17.70
CA MET A 13 3.96 6.94 18.73
C MET A 13 2.46 7.28 18.77
N ALA A 14 1.80 7.31 17.60
CA ALA A 14 0.40 7.71 17.52
C ALA A 14 -0.61 6.60 17.82
N ILE A 15 -0.35 5.37 17.37
CA ILE A 15 -1.29 4.24 17.50
C ILE A 15 -0.77 3.12 18.40
N GLY A 16 0.48 3.20 18.87
CA GLY A 16 1.12 2.18 19.69
C GLY A 16 1.64 0.99 18.88
N THR A 17 2.63 0.30 19.46
CA THR A 17 3.31 -0.85 18.83
C THR A 17 2.35 -1.97 18.42
N PRO A 18 1.39 -2.44 19.25
CA PRO A 18 0.54 -3.57 18.86
C PRO A 18 -0.32 -3.29 17.62
N LEU A 19 -0.87 -2.07 17.53
CA LEU A 19 -1.69 -1.67 16.38
C LEU A 19 -0.83 -1.44 15.14
N PHE A 20 0.38 -0.88 15.29
CA PHE A 20 1.31 -0.74 14.17
C PHE A 20 1.74 -2.10 13.59
N VAL A 21 2.10 -3.05 14.46
CA VAL A 21 2.44 -4.43 14.06
C VAL A 21 1.24 -5.10 13.36
N SER A 22 0.04 -4.95 13.92
CA SER A 22 -1.19 -5.48 13.31
C SER A 22 -1.47 -4.85 11.94
N LEU A 23 -1.28 -3.54 11.80
CA LEU A 23 -1.41 -2.84 10.54
C LEU A 23 -0.41 -3.37 9.50
N TYR A 24 0.87 -3.49 9.87
CA TYR A 24 1.93 -3.92 8.96
C TYR A 24 1.70 -5.37 8.49
N PHE A 25 1.54 -6.32 9.41
CA PHE A 25 1.37 -7.73 9.04
C PHE A 25 -0.02 -8.02 8.45
N GLY A 26 -1.06 -7.32 8.90
CA GLY A 26 -2.39 -7.41 8.32
C GLY A 26 -2.41 -6.91 6.88
N ALA A 27 -1.76 -5.78 6.59
CA ALA A 27 -1.59 -5.29 5.23
C ALA A 27 -0.74 -6.24 4.38
N ALA A 28 0.32 -6.84 4.95
CA ALA A 28 1.15 -7.83 4.27
C ALA A 28 0.33 -9.07 3.84
N ALA A 29 -0.46 -9.63 4.77
CA ALA A 29 -1.30 -10.79 4.49
C ALA A 29 -2.39 -10.44 3.48
N PHE A 30 -3.12 -9.34 3.68
CA PHE A 30 -4.21 -8.94 2.79
C PHE A 30 -3.72 -8.59 1.38
N SER A 31 -2.61 -7.86 1.25
CA SER A 31 -2.00 -7.58 -0.07
C SER A 31 -1.59 -8.86 -0.80
N SER A 32 -1.03 -9.83 -0.08
CA SER A 32 -0.66 -11.14 -0.66
C SER A 32 -1.89 -11.90 -1.15
N LEU A 33 -2.98 -11.90 -0.38
CA LEU A 33 -4.25 -12.52 -0.78
C LEU A 33 -4.85 -11.86 -2.02
N VAL A 34 -4.85 -10.52 -2.08
CA VAL A 34 -5.34 -9.77 -3.24
C VAL A 34 -4.51 -10.10 -4.49
N TYR A 35 -3.18 -10.10 -4.36
CA TYR A 35 -2.29 -10.43 -5.47
C TYR A 35 -2.54 -11.85 -6.00
N VAL A 36 -2.50 -12.85 -5.12
CA VAL A 36 -2.71 -14.26 -5.51
C VAL A 36 -4.11 -14.47 -6.09
N GLY A 37 -5.13 -13.84 -5.51
CA GLY A 37 -6.51 -13.94 -6.00
C GLY A 37 -6.68 -13.35 -7.41
N LEU A 38 -6.05 -12.21 -7.69
CA LEU A 38 -6.10 -11.57 -9.02
C LEU A 38 -5.26 -12.33 -10.04
N GLU A 39 -4.09 -12.84 -9.65
CA GLU A 39 -3.25 -13.68 -10.51
C GLU A 39 -3.97 -14.98 -10.90
N LYS A 40 -4.64 -15.64 -9.94
CA LYS A 40 -5.46 -16.83 -10.22
C LYS A 40 -6.57 -16.52 -11.22
N ARG A 41 -7.27 -15.39 -11.06
CA ARG A 41 -8.32 -14.96 -12.00
C ARG A 41 -7.77 -14.64 -13.38
N ALA A 42 -6.57 -14.08 -13.48
CA ALA A 42 -5.91 -13.83 -14.76
C ALA A 42 -5.59 -15.15 -15.47
N MET A 43 -5.05 -16.14 -14.75
CA MET A 43 -4.79 -17.49 -15.26
C MET A 43 -6.06 -18.23 -15.72
N GLU A 44 -7.18 -18.05 -15.01
CA GLU A 44 -8.47 -18.62 -15.41
C GLU A 44 -9.01 -17.99 -16.70
N LYS A 45 -8.73 -16.70 -16.92
CA LYS A 45 -9.22 -15.95 -18.07
C LYS A 45 -8.36 -16.16 -19.32
N ASP A 46 -7.05 -16.32 -19.17
CA ASP A 46 -6.11 -16.54 -20.27
C ASP A 46 -5.21 -17.74 -19.99
N ARG A 47 -5.38 -18.79 -20.82
CA ARG A 47 -4.66 -20.07 -20.73
C ARG A 47 -3.17 -19.93 -20.99
N TRP A 48 -2.75 -18.86 -21.66
CA TRP A 48 -1.36 -18.55 -21.96
C TRP A 48 -0.71 -17.65 -20.91
N HIS A 49 -1.48 -17.21 -19.91
CA HIS A 49 -0.96 -16.42 -18.81
C HIS A 49 0.07 -17.21 -18.01
N ARG A 50 1.28 -16.68 -17.92
CA ARG A 50 2.37 -17.29 -17.15
C ARG A 50 2.30 -16.82 -15.70
N PRO A 51 2.45 -17.73 -14.72
CA PRO A 51 2.43 -17.33 -13.32
C PRO A 51 3.56 -16.35 -13.02
N THR A 52 3.23 -15.29 -12.30
CA THR A 52 4.17 -14.27 -11.85
C THR A 52 4.26 -14.25 -10.33
N TYR A 53 5.45 -13.97 -9.80
CA TYR A 53 5.71 -13.97 -8.36
C TYR A 53 5.84 -12.54 -7.84
N GLY A 54 4.99 -12.18 -6.87
CA GLY A 54 5.07 -10.92 -6.14
C GLY A 54 5.76 -11.12 -4.81
N LEU A 55 7.06 -10.79 -4.72
CA LEU A 55 7.81 -10.86 -3.46
C LEU A 55 8.21 -9.46 -3.00
N GLY A 56 7.82 -9.09 -1.78
CA GLY A 56 8.32 -7.88 -1.14
C GLY A 56 7.40 -7.32 -0.06
N ALA A 57 7.95 -6.44 0.77
CA ALA A 57 7.23 -5.76 1.84
C ALA A 57 6.41 -4.53 1.37
N SER A 58 6.42 -4.22 0.08
CA SER A 58 5.82 -2.99 -0.47
C SER A 58 4.30 -2.95 -0.33
N GLY A 59 3.61 -4.10 -0.32
CA GLY A 59 2.18 -4.16 0.00
C GLY A 59 1.88 -3.74 1.44
N ALA A 60 2.65 -4.25 2.40
CA ALA A 60 2.56 -3.85 3.81
C ALA A 60 2.82 -2.35 4.00
N ILE A 61 3.87 -1.85 3.35
CA ILE A 61 4.23 -0.42 3.37
C ILE A 61 3.14 0.43 2.73
N SER A 62 2.48 -0.03 1.66
CA SER A 62 1.35 0.68 1.04
C SER A 62 0.21 0.87 2.03
N GLY A 63 -0.12 -0.16 2.83
CA GLY A 63 -1.10 -0.03 3.91
C GLY A 63 -0.69 0.99 4.96
N VAL A 64 0.58 0.96 5.41
CA VAL A 64 1.10 1.95 6.37
C VAL A 64 1.03 3.37 5.82
N MET A 65 1.43 3.58 4.56
CA MET A 65 1.43 4.89 3.90
C MET A 65 0.01 5.46 3.76
N VAL A 66 -0.97 4.63 3.41
CA VAL A 66 -2.38 5.06 3.32
C VAL A 66 -2.93 5.42 4.69
N THR A 67 -2.72 4.59 5.71
CA THR A 67 -3.16 4.92 7.07
C THR A 67 -2.52 6.23 7.55
N PHE A 68 -1.22 6.43 7.31
CA PHE A 68 -0.52 7.66 7.65
C PHE A 68 -1.12 8.88 6.93
N ALA A 69 -1.28 8.82 5.60
CA ALA A 69 -1.82 9.92 4.81
C ALA A 69 -3.27 10.24 5.17
N ALA A 70 -4.05 9.25 5.62
CA ALA A 70 -5.41 9.47 6.12
C ALA A 70 -5.44 10.12 7.51
N LEU A 71 -4.50 9.80 8.39
CA LEU A 71 -4.36 10.42 9.71
C LEU A 71 -3.82 11.85 9.62
N TRP A 72 -2.81 12.09 8.79
CA TRP A 72 -2.16 13.40 8.63
C TRP A 72 -2.01 13.78 7.15
N PRO A 73 -3.10 14.12 6.45
CA PRO A 73 -3.06 14.39 5.01
C PRO A 73 -2.14 15.56 4.64
N LYS A 74 -2.03 16.55 5.53
CA LYS A 74 -1.19 17.75 5.35
C LYS A 74 0.25 17.59 5.83
N ALA A 75 0.64 16.43 6.38
CA ALA A 75 2.04 16.17 6.72
C ALA A 75 2.90 16.34 5.46
N THR A 76 4.01 17.08 5.57
CA THR A 76 4.82 17.46 4.40
C THR A 76 6.05 16.58 4.31
N PHE A 77 6.33 16.06 3.13
CA PHE A 77 7.56 15.35 2.80
C PHE A 77 8.37 16.16 1.79
N MET A 78 9.69 16.14 1.94
CA MET A 78 10.59 16.80 1.00
C MET A 78 11.00 15.82 -0.10
N ILE A 79 10.48 15.99 -1.31
CA ILE A 79 10.88 15.22 -2.49
C ILE A 79 12.34 15.59 -2.79
N TYR A 80 13.23 14.59 -2.71
CA TYR A 80 14.70 14.75 -2.81
C TYR A 80 15.30 15.82 -1.88
N GLY A 81 14.62 16.14 -0.77
CA GLY A 81 15.07 17.20 0.15
C GLY A 81 14.80 18.63 -0.32
N ILE A 82 14.15 18.82 -1.48
CA ILE A 82 14.02 20.14 -2.13
C ILE A 82 12.56 20.60 -2.20
N VAL A 83 11.67 19.75 -2.72
CA VAL A 83 10.28 20.17 -3.01
C VAL A 83 9.35 19.65 -1.91
N PRO A 84 8.72 20.51 -1.10
CA PRO A 84 7.72 20.08 -0.14
C PRO A 84 6.46 19.62 -0.85
N ALA A 85 5.95 18.44 -0.48
CA ALA A 85 4.68 17.94 -0.96
C ALA A 85 3.88 17.29 0.18
N PRO A 86 2.55 17.49 0.24
CA PRO A 86 1.73 16.93 1.30
C PRO A 86 1.53 15.42 1.10
N ALA A 87 1.36 14.70 2.22
CA ALA A 87 1.21 13.26 2.28
C ALA A 87 0.08 12.74 1.39
N TRP A 88 -1.08 13.42 1.42
CA TRP A 88 -2.23 13.02 0.60
C TRP A 88 -1.89 13.03 -0.90
N LEU A 89 -1.08 13.99 -1.36
CA LEU A 89 -0.72 14.13 -2.76
C LEU A 89 0.28 13.06 -3.18
N LEU A 90 1.32 12.83 -2.36
CA LEU A 90 2.34 11.83 -2.67
C LEU A 90 1.78 10.41 -2.63
N VAL A 91 1.04 10.06 -1.57
CA VAL A 91 0.45 8.73 -1.42
C VAL A 91 -0.68 8.55 -2.42
N GLY A 92 -1.55 9.55 -2.61
CA GLY A 92 -2.62 9.50 -3.60
C GLY A 92 -2.09 9.34 -5.03
N GLY A 93 -1.04 10.09 -5.39
CA GLY A 93 -0.38 9.97 -6.69
C GLY A 93 0.27 8.61 -6.91
N TYR A 94 0.93 8.06 -5.88
CA TYR A 94 1.46 6.70 -5.90
C TYR A 94 0.36 5.65 -6.16
N LEU A 95 -0.78 5.74 -5.46
CA LEU A 95 -1.90 4.82 -5.68
C LEU A 95 -2.54 4.99 -7.06
N ALA A 96 -2.68 6.22 -7.55
CA ALA A 96 -3.20 6.49 -8.88
C ALA A 96 -2.30 5.88 -9.97
N TYR A 97 -0.98 5.97 -9.78
CA TYR A 97 -0.02 5.33 -10.66
C TYR A 97 -0.12 3.81 -10.63
N ASP A 98 -0.23 3.19 -9.45
CA ASP A 98 -0.41 1.75 -9.31
C ASP A 98 -1.72 1.27 -9.94
N ALA A 99 -2.82 2.01 -9.74
CA ALA A 99 -4.11 1.72 -10.37
C ALA A 99 -4.04 1.82 -11.91
N TYR A 100 -3.41 2.87 -12.43
CA TYR A 100 -3.17 3.04 -13.86
C TYR A 100 -2.36 1.87 -14.42
N LYS A 101 -1.23 1.53 -13.78
CA LYS A 101 -0.37 0.43 -14.23
C LYS A 101 -1.05 -0.92 -14.14
N GLU A 102 -1.88 -1.15 -13.13
CA GLU A 102 -2.63 -2.40 -13.01
C GLU A 102 -3.72 -2.52 -14.07
N TYR A 103 -4.39 -1.41 -14.43
CA TYR A 103 -5.44 -1.40 -15.45
C TYR A 103 -4.90 -1.55 -16.88
N TYR A 104 -3.84 -0.83 -17.23
CA TYR A 104 -3.27 -0.81 -18.59
C TYR A 104 -2.16 -1.84 -18.80
N LYS A 105 -2.03 -2.81 -17.90
CA LYS A 105 -0.91 -3.74 -17.89
C LYS A 105 -0.95 -4.68 -19.09
N ASN A 106 0.13 -4.67 -19.90
CA ASN A 106 0.58 -5.90 -20.54
C ASN A 106 1.31 -6.70 -19.47
N GLN A 107 0.64 -7.72 -18.90
CA GLN A 107 1.14 -8.48 -17.74
C GLN A 107 2.51 -9.16 -17.97
N HIS A 108 2.98 -9.22 -19.21
CA HIS A 108 4.23 -9.85 -19.61
C HIS A 108 5.49 -8.99 -19.42
N THR A 109 5.36 -7.67 -19.17
CA THR A 109 6.52 -6.76 -19.10
C THR A 109 6.71 -6.09 -17.75
N SER A 110 5.69 -6.03 -16.90
CA SER A 110 5.80 -5.39 -15.58
C SER A 110 6.38 -6.35 -14.55
N LYS A 111 7.51 -5.97 -13.94
CA LYS A 111 8.12 -6.68 -12.81
C LYS A 111 7.55 -6.24 -11.44
N VAL A 112 6.51 -5.40 -11.43
CA VAL A 112 5.91 -4.83 -10.22
C VAL A 112 4.49 -5.36 -10.00
N ALA A 113 4.25 -5.83 -8.78
CA ALA A 113 2.97 -6.32 -8.28
C ALA A 113 2.05 -5.17 -7.81
N HIS A 114 1.61 -4.31 -8.74
CA HIS A 114 0.75 -3.16 -8.42
C HIS A 114 -0.56 -3.55 -7.74
N SER A 115 -1.19 -4.66 -8.12
CA SER A 115 -2.34 -5.24 -7.40
C SER A 115 -2.07 -5.51 -5.91
N ALA A 116 -0.85 -5.92 -5.54
CA ALA A 116 -0.48 -6.09 -4.14
C ALA A 116 -0.43 -4.75 -3.40
N HIS A 117 0.08 -3.70 -4.05
CA HIS A 117 0.11 -2.35 -3.47
C HIS A 117 -1.31 -1.81 -3.25
N LEU A 118 -2.20 -1.98 -4.22
CA LEU A 118 -3.61 -1.60 -4.11
C LEU A 118 -4.34 -2.40 -3.02
N GLY A 119 -4.05 -3.70 -2.89
CA GLY A 119 -4.57 -4.52 -1.79
C GLY A 119 -4.11 -4.02 -0.43
N GLY A 120 -2.82 -3.72 -0.28
CA GLY A 120 -2.26 -3.13 0.93
C GLY A 120 -2.87 -1.77 1.26
N ALA A 121 -3.02 -0.92 0.25
CA ALA A 121 -3.67 0.39 0.36
C ALA A 121 -5.12 0.29 0.84
N LEU A 122 -5.90 -0.66 0.28
CA LEU A 122 -7.27 -0.93 0.71
C LEU A 122 -7.30 -1.34 2.19
N TYR A 123 -6.43 -2.26 2.60
CA TYR A 123 -6.32 -2.66 4.01
C TYR A 123 -5.99 -1.45 4.91
N GLY A 124 -5.03 -0.61 4.52
CA GLY A 124 -4.67 0.61 5.26
C GLY A 124 -5.85 1.57 5.41
N GLY A 125 -6.62 1.78 4.34
CA GLY A 125 -7.85 2.59 4.38
C GLY A 125 -8.89 2.02 5.36
N LEU A 126 -9.14 0.71 5.31
CA LEU A 126 -10.05 0.04 6.25
C LEU A 126 -9.53 0.13 7.70
N PHE A 127 -8.22 -0.02 7.90
CA PHE A 127 -7.60 0.11 9.22
C PHE A 127 -7.74 1.53 9.77
N TYR A 128 -7.57 2.56 8.94
CA TYR A 128 -7.84 3.94 9.31
C TYR A 128 -9.30 4.14 9.76
N LEU A 129 -10.27 3.58 9.01
CA LEU A 129 -11.68 3.65 9.40
C LEU A 129 -11.94 2.95 10.74
N PHE A 130 -11.28 1.81 10.99
CA PHE A 130 -11.31 1.12 12.27
C PHE A 130 -10.75 1.98 13.42
N LEU A 131 -9.58 2.62 13.23
CA LEU A 131 -9.00 3.52 14.22
C LEU A 131 -9.94 4.69 14.53
N ARG A 132 -10.54 5.30 13.50
CA ARG A 132 -11.46 6.43 13.66
C ARG A 132 -12.67 6.07 14.53
N LYS A 133 -13.23 4.87 14.35
CA LYS A 133 -14.36 4.36 15.16
C LYS A 133 -14.02 4.08 16.63
N LYS A 134 -12.74 3.92 16.96
CA LYS A 134 -12.29 3.69 18.34
C LYS A 134 -11.97 5.00 19.07
N LEU A 135 -11.75 6.08 18.32
CA LEU A 135 -11.38 7.40 18.81
C LEU A 135 -12.56 8.40 18.87
N LEU A 136 -13.70 8.06 18.25
CA LEU A 136 -14.97 8.79 18.27
C LEU A 136 -16.05 7.89 18.88
#